data_AF-A0A960H2C2-F1
#
_entry.id   AF-A0A960H2C2-F1
#
_cell.length_a   1.000
_cell.length_b   1.000
_cell.length_c   1.000
_cell.angle_alpha   90.00
_cell.angle_beta   90.00
_cell.angle_gamma   90.00
#
_symmetry.space_group_name_H-M   'P 1'
#
loop_
_entity.id
_entity.type
_entity.pdbx_description
1 polymer ?
#
loop_
_entity_poly.entity_id
_entity_poly.type
_entity_poly.pdbx_seq_one_letter_code
_entity_poly.pdbx_strand_id
1 'polypeptide(L)'
;MSVLIVYTVGGDVAATFPDFTPGQPLRVLPGRVSDMWPTETGSVVDDGWSFVGPTRHPYAAVIRDDRFGTTVHMDRNRLQVRPGWTQQ
;
A
#
# COMPACT_ATOMS: atom_id res chain seq x y z
N MET A 1 0.96 6.40 13.45
CA MET A 1 1.24 5.94 12.07
C MET A 1 2.57 6.51 11.66
N SER A 2 3.54 5.65 11.34
CA SER A 2 4.83 6.07 10.79
C SER A 2 4.69 6.31 9.29
N VAL A 3 5.63 7.05 8.71
CA VAL A 3 5.60 7.45 7.30
C VAL A 3 6.97 7.17 6.69
N LEU A 4 6.99 6.53 5.53
CA LEU A 4 8.19 6.38 4.72
C LEU A 4 8.34 7.61 3.81
N ILE A 5 9.47 8.30 3.93
CA ILE A 5 9.83 9.44 3.08
C ILE A 5 10.97 9.01 2.15
N VAL A 6 10.77 9.17 0.85
CA VAL A 6 11.79 8.94 -0.18
C VAL A 6 12.36 10.29 -0.58
N TYR A 7 13.69 10.41 -0.55
CA TYR A 7 14.38 11.62 -0.94
C TYR A 7 15.01 11.47 -2.34
N THR A 8 15.07 12.57 -3.08
CA THR A 8 15.91 12.68 -4.27
C THR A 8 17.39 12.71 -3.84
N VAL A 9 18.29 12.51 -4.80
CA VAL A 9 19.74 12.67 -4.55
C VAL A 9 20.08 14.10 -4.07
N GLY A 10 19.28 15.10 -4.45
CA GLY A 10 19.42 16.49 -4.01
C GLY A 10 18.88 16.79 -2.60
N GLY A 11 18.23 15.82 -1.94
CA GLY A 11 17.66 15.97 -0.60
C GLY A 11 16.20 16.43 -0.56
N ASP A 12 15.56 16.65 -1.72
CA ASP A 12 14.14 16.97 -1.79
C ASP A 12 13.27 15.74 -1.54
N VAL A 13 12.05 15.94 -1.03
CA VAL A 13 11.08 14.84 -0.87
C VAL A 13 10.54 14.42 -2.23
N ALA A 14 10.88 13.21 -2.66
CA ALA A 14 10.41 12.60 -3.90
C ALA A 14 9.04 11.93 -3.75
N ALA A 15 8.79 11.27 -2.61
CA ALA A 15 7.53 10.59 -2.34
C ALA A 15 7.34 10.34 -0.84
N THR A 16 6.08 10.19 -0.44
CA THR A 16 5.67 9.90 0.93
C THR A 16 4.66 8.75 0.92
N PHE A 17 4.94 7.70 1.67
CA PHE A 17 4.07 6.52 1.78
C PHE A 17 3.67 6.26 3.23
N PRO A 18 2.45 5.75 3.49
CA PRO A 18 2.14 5.21 4.81
C PRO A 18 3.10 4.06 5.11
N ASP A 19 3.57 3.99 6.35
CA ASP A 19 4.30 2.83 6.84
C ASP A 19 3.32 1.83 7.46
N PHE A 20 3.59 0.55 7.26
CA PHE A 20 2.71 -0.54 7.68
C PHE A 20 3.49 -1.55 8.53
N THR A 21 2.79 -2.16 9.47
CA THR A 21 3.35 -3.24 10.29
C THR A 21 3.08 -4.60 9.64
N PRO A 22 4.02 -5.56 9.67
CA PRO A 22 3.75 -6.91 9.18
C PRO A 22 2.51 -7.52 9.86
N GLY A 23 1.61 -8.09 9.06
CA GLY A 23 0.31 -8.58 9.51
C GLY A 23 -0.81 -7.54 9.56
N GLN A 24 -0.51 -6.26 9.29
CA GLN A 24 -1.55 -5.23 9.26
C GLN A 24 -2.50 -5.44 8.08
N PRO A 25 -3.82 -5.44 8.30
CA PRO A 25 -4.79 -5.61 7.23
C PRO A 25 -4.87 -4.35 6.38
N LEU A 26 -4.82 -4.58 5.08
CA LEU A 26 -4.81 -3.57 4.05
C LEU A 26 -6.01 -3.74 3.12
N ARG A 27 -6.33 -2.65 2.44
CA ARG A 27 -7.09 -2.66 1.19
C ARG A 27 -6.22 -2.15 0.05
N VAL A 28 -6.47 -2.64 -1.15
CA VAL A 28 -5.73 -2.23 -2.35
C VAL A 28 -6.61 -1.28 -3.16
N LEU A 29 -6.13 -0.05 -3.32
CA LEU A 29 -6.75 0.94 -4.19
C LEU A 29 -6.55 0.57 -5.66
N PRO A 30 -7.46 0.99 -6.55
CA PRO A 30 -7.27 0.81 -7.99
C PRO A 30 -6.00 1.51 -8.46
N GLY A 31 -5.46 1.05 -9.60
CA GLY A 31 -4.32 1.73 -10.22
C GLY A 31 -4.66 3.18 -10.54
N ARG A 32 -3.73 4.11 -10.28
CA ARG A 32 -3.92 5.52 -10.58
C ARG A 32 -3.78 5.72 -12.10
N VAL A 33 -4.88 6.03 -12.78
CA VAL A 33 -4.87 6.37 -14.23
C VAL A 33 -4.90 7.90 -14.32
N SER A 34 -3.75 8.53 -14.62
CA SER A 34 -3.54 10.00 -14.60
C SER A 34 -3.53 10.61 -13.19
N ASP A 35 -3.37 11.93 -13.06
CA ASP A 35 -3.39 12.66 -11.77
C ASP A 35 -4.74 12.55 -11.04
N MET A 36 -5.76 12.07 -11.73
CA MET A 36 -7.07 11.79 -11.17
C MET A 36 -7.07 10.45 -10.44
N TRP A 37 -7.57 10.46 -9.19
CA TRP A 37 -8.01 9.23 -8.56
C TRP A 37 -9.12 8.63 -9.44
N PRO A 38 -9.09 7.32 -9.72
CA PRO A 38 -10.15 6.70 -10.51
C PRO A 38 -11.50 6.92 -9.84
N THR A 39 -12.30 7.79 -10.44
CA THR A 39 -13.71 7.97 -10.13
C THR A 39 -14.46 6.78 -10.72
N GLU A 40 -14.84 5.83 -9.86
CA GLU A 40 -15.98 4.93 -10.06
C GLU A 40 -15.91 3.79 -11.10
N THR A 41 -14.75 3.31 -11.55
CA THR A 41 -14.73 2.08 -12.40
C THR A 41 -13.70 1.00 -12.04
N GLY A 42 -12.75 1.28 -11.14
CA GLY A 42 -11.94 0.24 -10.52
C GLY A 42 -12.51 -0.04 -9.13
N SER A 43 -13.15 -1.17 -8.91
CA SER A 43 -13.64 -1.54 -7.59
C SER A 43 -12.47 -1.50 -6.59
N VAL A 44 -12.62 -0.73 -5.51
CA VAL A 44 -11.72 -0.87 -4.36
C VAL A 44 -11.88 -2.29 -3.87
N VAL A 45 -10.82 -3.08 -4.02
CA VAL A 45 -10.87 -4.50 -3.67
C VAL A 45 -10.53 -4.62 -2.19
N ASP A 46 -11.57 -4.77 -1.36
CA ASP A 46 -11.40 -5.13 0.05
C ASP A 46 -11.32 -6.65 0.23
N ASP A 47 -10.49 -7.28 -0.59
CA ASP A 47 -10.12 -8.66 -0.38
C ASP A 47 -9.16 -8.72 0.82
N GLY A 48 -9.21 -9.79 1.61
CA GLY A 48 -8.40 -9.95 2.82
C GLY A 48 -6.91 -9.85 2.53
N TRP A 49 -6.35 -8.63 2.48
CA TRP A 49 -4.93 -8.42 2.25
C TRP A 49 -4.26 -8.07 3.56
N SER A 50 -3.07 -8.63 3.78
CA SER A 50 -2.20 -8.29 4.91
C SER A 50 -0.84 -7.81 4.42
N PHE A 51 -0.28 -6.80 5.07
CA PHE A 51 1.09 -6.35 4.81
C PHE A 51 2.08 -7.44 5.20
N VAL A 52 3.00 -7.80 4.30
CA VAL A 52 4.08 -8.74 4.61
C VAL A 52 5.35 -7.97 4.97
N GLY A 53 5.72 -7.00 4.15
CA GLY A 53 6.95 -6.25 4.38
C GLY A 53 7.39 -5.38 3.20
N PRO A 54 8.46 -4.59 3.40
CA PRO A 54 9.07 -3.79 2.35
C PRO A 54 9.75 -4.65 1.28
N THR A 55 9.88 -4.12 0.07
CA THR A 55 10.85 -4.64 -0.92
C THR A 55 12.15 -3.83 -0.89
N ARG A 56 13.16 -4.23 -1.68
CA ARG A 56 14.35 -3.40 -1.92
C ARG A 56 14.04 -2.10 -2.70
N HIS A 57 12.89 -2.04 -3.39
CA HIS A 57 12.46 -0.86 -4.11
C HIS A 57 11.53 -0.01 -3.23
N PRO A 58 11.80 1.30 -3.05
CA PRO A 58 11.07 2.11 -2.07
C PRO A 58 9.59 2.29 -2.42
N TYR A 59 9.21 2.21 -3.69
CA TYR A 59 7.81 2.36 -4.14
C TYR A 59 6.98 1.06 -4.03
N ALA A 60 7.61 -0.08 -3.78
CA ALA A 60 6.92 -1.38 -3.77
C ALA A 60 7.01 -2.07 -2.40
N ALA A 61 5.96 -2.81 -2.07
CA ALA A 61 5.86 -3.65 -0.89
C ALA A 61 5.30 -5.04 -1.26
N VAL A 62 5.49 -6.01 -0.37
CA VAL A 62 4.87 -7.33 -0.48
C VAL A 62 3.62 -7.34 0.40
N ILE A 63 2.52 -7.80 -0.18
CA ILE A 63 1.26 -8.08 0.53
C ILE A 63 0.86 -9.53 0.31
N ARG A 64 0.05 -10.07 1.23
CA ARG A 64 -0.48 -11.44 1.17
C ARG A 64 -1.98 -11.41 1.05
N ASP A 65 -2.53 -12.21 0.16
CA ASP A 65 -3.94 -12.58 0.15
C ASP A 65 -4.18 -13.60 1.26
N ASP A 66 -4.92 -13.22 2.28
CA ASP A 66 -5.22 -14.07 3.43
C ASP A 66 -6.26 -15.16 3.11
N ARG A 67 -7.00 -15.06 1.99
CA ARG A 67 -7.93 -16.12 1.56
C ARG A 67 -7.20 -17.28 0.92
N PHE A 68 -6.21 -17.00 0.08
CA PHE A 68 -5.50 -18.01 -0.71
C PHE A 68 -4.04 -18.24 -0.28
N GLY A 69 -3.51 -17.42 0.62
CA GLY A 69 -2.13 -17.50 1.10
C GLY A 69 -1.07 -17.01 0.10
N THR A 70 -1.48 -16.42 -1.02
CA THR A 70 -0.57 -15.96 -2.09
C THR A 70 0.04 -14.60 -1.76
N THR A 71 1.29 -14.38 -2.15
CA THR A 71 1.95 -13.06 -2.01
C THR A 71 2.12 -12.38 -3.36
N VAL A 72 1.99 -11.05 -3.37
CA VAL A 72 2.17 -10.23 -4.56
C VAL A 72 2.96 -8.96 -4.23
N HIS A 73 3.65 -8.43 -5.24
CA HIS A 73 4.27 -7.11 -5.15
C HIS A 73 3.22 -6.06 -5.50
N MET A 74 3.13 -5.00 -4.70
CA MET A 74 2.15 -3.93 -4.87
C MET A 74 2.79 -2.56 -4.67
N ASP A 75 2.34 -1.58 -5.44
CA ASP A 75 2.76 -0.20 -5.26
C ASP A 75 2.23 0.36 -3.94
N ARG A 76 3.11 0.99 -3.15
CA ARG A 76 2.78 1.50 -1.82
C ARG A 76 1.75 2.62 -1.84
N ASN A 77 1.67 3.40 -2.92
CA ASN A 77 0.64 4.43 -3.08
C ASN A 77 -0.79 3.86 -3.24
N ARG A 78 -0.91 2.56 -3.53
CA ARG A 78 -2.18 1.85 -3.63
C ARG A 78 -2.59 1.18 -2.32
N LEU A 79 -1.74 1.20 -1.30
CA LEU A 79 -2.01 0.53 -0.04
C LEU A 79 -2.66 1.50 0.95
N GLN A 80 -3.75 1.06 1.57
CA GLN A 80 -4.35 1.76 2.70
C GLN A 80 -4.70 0.76 3.78
N VAL A 81 -4.66 1.21 5.04
CA VAL A 81 -5.21 0.45 6.16
C VAL A 81 -6.69 0.22 5.90
N ARG A 82 -7.17 -1.00 6.16
CA ARG A 82 -8.59 -1.31 6.07
C ARG A 82 -9.38 -0.43 7.06
N PRO A 83 -10.43 0.29 6.61
CA PRO A 83 -11.28 1.06 7.52
C PRO A 83 -11.87 0.19 8.62
N GLY A 84 -11.93 0.71 9.84
CA GLY A 84 -12.43 -0.05 11.00
C GLY A 84 -11.43 -1.02 11.61
N TRP A 85 -10.22 -1.17 11.03
CA TRP A 85 -9.12 -1.80 11.76
C TRP A 85 -8.55 -0.83 12.78
N THR A 86 -8.66 -1.21 14.05
CA THR A 86 -7.95 -0.56 15.14
C THR A 86 -6.80 -1.49 15.52
N GLN A 87 -5.59 -0.94 15.64
CA GLN A 87 -4.42 -1.69 16.11
C GLN A 87 -4.73 -2.19 17.53
N GLN A 88 -5.04 -3.50 17.66
CA GLN A 88 -5.19 -4.15 18.97
C GLN A 88 -3.83 -4.29 19.63
#